data_AF-A0A4Y8L0S8-F1
#
_entry.id   AF-A0A4Y8L0S8-F1
#
_cell.length_a   1.000
_cell.length_b   1.000
_cell.length_c   1.000
_cell.angle_alpha   90.00
_cell.angle_beta   90.00
_cell.angle_gamma   90.00
#
_symmetry.space_group_name_H-M   'P 1'
#
loop_
_entity.id
_entity.type
_entity.pdbx_description
1 polymer ?
#
loop_
_entity_poly.entity_id
_entity_poly.type
_entity_poly.pdbx_seq_one_letter_code
_entity_poly.pdbx_strand_id
1 'polypeptide(L)'
;MAKSLISIHHMRSATIIDSENHYMSFDCRAGDRNRPITCLCLFYVGQNFLDDLEASKIVSVKEGSFYSYPSNGETVSCSFTLIPKFSYTNQRLEEIIYRLFEKYKL
;
A
#
# COMPACT_ATOMS: atom_id res chain seq x y z
N MET A 1 -15.71 -15.84 12.62
CA MET A 1 -14.82 -15.35 11.55
C MET A 1 -13.51 -14.97 12.21
N ALA A 2 -12.40 -15.60 11.83
CA ALA A 2 -11.08 -15.20 12.34
C ALA A 2 -10.80 -13.77 11.84
N LYS A 3 -10.38 -12.90 12.75
CA LYS A 3 -9.98 -11.53 12.40
C LYS A 3 -8.65 -11.65 11.66
N SER A 4 -8.58 -11.23 10.40
CA SER A 4 -7.30 -11.06 9.69
C SER A 4 -6.39 -10.23 10.59
N LEU A 5 -5.22 -10.77 10.96
CA LEU A 5 -4.27 -10.06 11.80
C LEU A 5 -3.40 -9.19 10.89
N ILE A 6 -3.75 -7.91 10.78
CA ILE A 6 -2.91 -6.92 10.11
C ILE A 6 -1.81 -6.48 11.08
N SER A 7 -0.57 -6.50 10.63
CA SER A 7 0.62 -6.11 11.37
C SER A 7 1.32 -4.94 10.68
N ILE A 8 1.94 -4.07 11.47
CA ILE A 8 2.70 -2.91 10.98
C ILE A 8 4.12 -3.01 11.55
N HIS A 9 5.10 -3.02 10.65
CA HIS A 9 6.51 -3.11 10.99
C HIS A 9 7.23 -1.85 10.52
N HIS A 10 7.90 -1.17 11.45
CA HIS A 10 8.74 -0.02 11.14
C HIS A 10 10.20 -0.45 11.06
N MET A 11 10.81 -0.22 9.90
CA MET A 11 12.24 -0.37 9.67
C MET A 11 12.90 1.00 9.51
N ARG A 12 14.24 1.04 9.50
CA ARG A 12 15.01 2.28 9.40
C ARG A 12 14.65 3.17 8.19
N SER A 13 14.19 2.56 7.09
CA SER A 13 13.89 3.26 5.84
C SER A 13 12.57 2.85 5.20
N ALA A 14 11.76 2.04 5.86
CA ALA A 14 10.52 1.55 5.31
C ALA A 14 9.50 1.28 6.41
N THR A 15 8.23 1.50 6.10
CA THR A 15 7.12 0.88 6.84
C THR A 15 6.59 -0.27 5.99
N ILE A 16 6.28 -1.38 6.65
CA ILE A 16 5.64 -2.56 6.07
C ILE A 16 4.29 -2.74 6.77
N ILE A 17 3.24 -2.96 5.99
CA ILE A 17 1.90 -3.33 6.46
C ILE A 17 1.60 -4.69 5.83
N ASP A 18 1.44 -5.70 6.67
CA ASP A 18 1.40 -7.10 6.28
C ASP A 18 0.23 -7.84 6.92
N SER A 19 -0.35 -8.79 6.20
CA SER A 19 -1.42 -9.68 6.64
C SER A 19 -1.19 -11.08 6.04
N GLU A 20 -2.09 -12.03 6.33
CA GLU A 20 -1.95 -13.42 5.85
C GLU A 20 -1.80 -13.52 4.32
N ASN A 21 -2.38 -12.57 3.57
CA ASN A 21 -2.41 -12.62 2.11
C ASN A 21 -1.91 -11.35 1.42
N HIS A 22 -1.51 -10.33 2.18
CA HIS A 22 -1.21 -9.01 1.62
C HIS A 22 0.00 -8.40 2.25
N TYR A 23 0.72 -7.69 1.40
CA TYR A 23 1.95 -7.05 1.78
C TYR A 23 1.99 -5.70 1.09
N MET A 24 2.23 -4.64 1.84
CA MET A 24 2.58 -3.34 1.30
C MET A 24 3.78 -2.78 2.04
N SER A 25 4.77 -2.30 1.30
CA SER A 25 5.92 -1.61 1.85
C SER A 25 6.17 -0.29 1.15
N PHE A 26 6.61 0.72 1.89
CA PHE A 26 6.88 2.06 1.36
C PHE A 26 8.02 2.76 2.11
N ASP A 27 8.80 3.60 1.41
CA ASP A 27 9.90 4.38 2.01
C ASP A 27 9.33 5.53 2.86
N CYS A 28 9.29 5.34 4.17
CA CYS A 28 8.77 6.31 5.14
C CYS A 28 9.57 7.64 5.17
N ARG A 29 10.84 7.62 4.73
CA ARG A 29 11.66 8.86 4.66
C ARG A 29 11.27 9.74 3.49
N ALA A 30 10.71 9.16 2.43
CA ALA A 30 10.21 9.91 1.29
C ALA A 30 8.93 10.66 1.65
N GLY A 31 8.04 10.03 2.43
CA GLY A 31 6.81 10.66 2.93
C GLY A 31 7.07 11.89 3.79
N ASP A 32 7.97 11.78 4.77
CA ASP A 32 8.33 12.90 5.66
C ASP A 32 8.96 14.10 4.92
N ARG A 33 9.40 13.90 3.68
CA ARG A 33 10.05 14.93 2.85
C ARG A 33 9.17 15.43 1.71
N ASN A 34 7.87 15.08 1.69
CA ASN A 34 6.95 15.34 0.58
C ASN A 34 7.52 14.88 -0.78
N ARG A 35 8.25 13.77 -0.79
CA ARG A 35 8.84 13.19 -2.01
C ARG A 35 7.94 12.07 -2.54
N PRO A 36 8.04 11.74 -3.84
CA PRO A 36 7.40 10.55 -4.38
C PRO A 36 7.82 9.31 -3.58
N ILE A 37 6.85 8.49 -3.19
CA ILE A 37 7.05 7.28 -2.40
C ILE A 37 6.83 6.06 -3.30
N THR A 38 7.90 5.32 -3.57
CA THR A 38 7.76 4.02 -4.22
C THR A 38 7.22 3.01 -3.22
N CYS A 39 6.15 2.34 -3.62
CA CYS A 39 5.47 1.31 -2.85
C CYS A 39 5.58 -0.02 -3.60
N LEU A 40 5.87 -1.09 -2.87
CA LEU A 40 5.74 -2.46 -3.35
C LEU A 40 4.52 -3.08 -2.67
N CYS A 41 3.57 -3.59 -3.45
CA CYS A 41 2.31 -4.11 -2.95
C CYS A 41 1.98 -5.46 -3.59
N LEU A 42 1.43 -6.37 -2.79
CA LEU A 42 0.86 -7.65 -3.19
C LEU A 42 -0.65 -7.62 -2.89
N PHE A 43 -1.50 -7.78 -3.92
CA PHE A 43 -2.96 -7.70 -3.78
C PHE A 43 -3.68 -8.66 -4.74
N TYR A 44 -4.93 -9.01 -4.42
CA TYR A 44 -5.75 -9.87 -5.27
C TYR A 44 -6.28 -9.13 -6.51
N VAL A 45 -6.31 -9.83 -7.64
CA VAL A 45 -6.87 -9.32 -8.90
C VAL A 45 -8.37 -9.00 -8.72
N GLY A 46 -8.81 -7.84 -9.24
CA GLY A 46 -10.23 -7.44 -9.24
C GLY A 46 -10.65 -6.57 -8.06
N GLN A 47 -9.70 -6.11 -7.23
CA GLN A 47 -9.97 -5.12 -6.18
C GLN A 47 -9.58 -3.71 -6.67
N ASN A 48 -10.45 -2.72 -6.45
CA ASN A 48 -10.19 -1.30 -6.78
C ASN A 48 -9.26 -0.62 -5.76
N PHE A 49 -8.30 -1.36 -5.20
CA PHE A 49 -7.46 -0.91 -4.09
C PHE A 49 -6.70 0.39 -4.42
N LEU A 50 -6.12 0.46 -5.62
CA LEU A 50 -5.35 1.63 -6.06
C LEU A 50 -6.26 2.85 -6.27
N ASP A 51 -7.46 2.65 -6.84
CA ASP A 51 -8.44 3.73 -7.03
C ASP A 51 -8.92 4.27 -5.68
N ASP A 52 -9.19 3.39 -4.71
CA ASP A 52 -9.60 3.78 -3.36
C ASP A 52 -8.46 4.48 -2.59
N LEU A 53 -7.20 4.06 -2.81
CA LEU A 53 -6.03 4.73 -2.26
C LEU A 53 -5.86 6.13 -2.85
N GLU A 54 -6.07 6.32 -4.15
CA GLU A 54 -6.08 7.64 -4.79
C GLU A 54 -7.28 8.50 -4.33
N ALA A 55 -8.45 7.88 -4.11
CA ALA A 55 -9.65 8.53 -3.60
C ALA A 55 -9.50 9.03 -2.15
N SER A 56 -8.48 8.58 -1.41
CA SER A 56 -8.12 9.14 -0.09
C SER A 56 -7.77 10.63 -0.13
N LYS A 57 -7.45 11.18 -1.30
CA LYS A 57 -7.00 12.57 -1.55
C LYS A 57 -5.68 12.97 -0.89
N ILE A 58 -5.03 12.07 -0.15
CA ILE A 58 -3.72 12.33 0.48
C ILE A 58 -2.58 12.09 -0.51
N VAL A 59 -2.79 11.16 -1.43
CA VAL A 59 -1.83 10.77 -2.47
C VAL A 59 -2.48 10.81 -3.85
N SER A 60 -1.67 10.97 -4.90
CA SER A 60 -1.99 10.51 -6.26
C SER A 60 -1.21 9.24 -6.53
N VAL A 61 -1.82 8.29 -7.22
CA VAL A 61 -1.15 7.05 -7.61
C VAL A 61 -0.60 7.26 -9.01
N LYS A 62 0.73 7.34 -9.12
CA LYS A 62 1.41 7.26 -10.40
C LYS A 62 1.79 5.80 -10.64
N GLU A 63 1.27 5.22 -11.72
CA GLU A 63 1.59 3.84 -12.09
C GLU A 63 3.10 3.64 -12.20
N GLY A 64 3.60 2.61 -11.51
CA GLY A 64 4.95 2.09 -11.61
C GLY A 64 4.92 0.70 -12.25
N SER A 65 6.00 0.35 -12.93
CA SER A 65 6.08 -0.87 -13.74
C SER A 65 6.31 -2.12 -12.87
N PHE A 66 5.94 -3.27 -13.45
CA PHE A 66 5.96 -4.66 -12.96
C PHE A 66 4.69 -5.15 -12.27
N TYR A 67 3.83 -5.77 -13.09
CA TYR A 67 2.88 -6.78 -12.66
C TYR A 67 3.52 -8.15 -12.91
N SER A 68 3.98 -8.85 -11.87
CA SER A 68 4.23 -10.29 -12.02
C SER A 68 2.92 -11.00 -11.75
N TYR A 69 2.35 -11.65 -12.76
CA TYR A 69 1.24 -12.58 -12.59
C TYR A 69 1.84 -13.95 -12.24
N PRO A 70 1.75 -14.43 -10.99
CA PRO A 70 1.99 -15.83 -10.73
C PRO A 70 0.89 -16.63 -11.43
N SER A 71 1.29 -17.73 -12.07
CA SER A 71 0.48 -18.58 -12.95
C SER A 71 -0.69 -19.31 -12.26
N ASN A 72 -0.91 -19.03 -10.99
CA ASN A 72 -2.00 -19.53 -10.16
C ASN A 72 -3.21 -18.57 -10.07
N GLY A 73 -3.14 -17.37 -10.66
CA GLY A 73 -4.32 -16.55 -10.96
C GLY A 73 -4.96 -15.78 -9.79
N GLU A 74 -4.32 -15.73 -8.62
CA GLU A 74 -4.95 -15.13 -7.43
C GLU A 74 -4.29 -13.82 -6.97
N THR A 75 -2.95 -13.74 -6.87
CA THR A 75 -2.27 -12.59 -6.26
C THR A 75 -1.33 -11.90 -7.23
N VAL A 76 -1.34 -10.57 -7.31
CA VAL A 76 -0.47 -9.77 -8.18
C VAL A 76 0.44 -8.89 -7.34
N SER A 77 1.74 -8.94 -7.62
CA SER A 77 2.70 -7.96 -7.11
C SER A 77 2.74 -6.78 -8.07
N CYS A 78 2.54 -5.56 -7.56
CA CYS A 78 2.77 -4.33 -8.29
C CYS A 78 3.71 -3.38 -7.53
N SER A 79 4.43 -2.56 -8.28
CA SER A 79 5.16 -1.42 -7.74
C SER A 79 4.50 -0.15 -8.27
N PHE A 80 4.14 0.79 -7.40
CA PHE A 80 3.60 2.08 -7.81
C PHE A 80 4.25 3.22 -7.05
N THR A 81 4.11 4.44 -7.56
CA THR A 81 4.64 5.63 -6.90
C THR A 81 3.50 6.48 -6.38
N LEU A 82 3.45 6.68 -5.07
CA LEU A 82 2.56 7.65 -4.45
C LEU A 82 3.18 9.04 -4.52
N ILE A 83 2.42 10.01 -5.02
CA ILE A 83 2.79 11.42 -5.04
C ILE A 83 1.98 12.12 -3.95
N PRO A 84 2.63 12.63 -2.88
CA PRO A 84 1.95 13.44 -1.88
C PRO A 84 1.21 14.63 -2.48
N LYS A 85 -0.09 14.79 -2.17
CA LYS A 85 -0.88 15.97 -2.57
C LYS A 85 -0.76 17.12 -1.56
N PHE A 86 -0.50 16.79 -0.30
CA PHE A 86 -0.33 17.73 0.81
C PHE A 86 0.77 17.23 1.74
N SER A 87 1.23 18.07 2.67
CA SER A 87 2.06 17.58 3.79
C SER A 87 1.25 16.60 4.63
N TYR A 88 1.70 15.34 4.72
CA TYR A 88 1.09 14.30 5.55
C TYR A 88 2.15 13.56 6.38
N THR A 89 1.72 12.92 7.46
CA THR A 89 2.60 12.09 8.30
C THR A 89 2.55 10.64 7.84
N ASN A 90 3.64 9.89 8.02
CA ASN A 90 3.65 8.44 7.75
C ASN A 90 2.49 7.71 8.43
N GLN A 91 2.17 8.07 9.68
CA GLN A 91 1.02 7.54 10.42
C GLN A 91 -0.31 7.68 9.65
N ARG A 92 -0.52 8.81 8.96
CA ARG A 92 -1.77 9.03 8.20
C ARG A 92 -1.86 8.14 6.98
N LEU A 93 -0.75 7.88 6.31
CA LEU A 93 -0.67 6.93 5.21
C LEU A 93 -0.91 5.50 5.70
N GLU A 94 -0.32 5.13 6.83
CA GLU A 94 -0.52 3.84 7.49
C GLU A 94 -1.99 3.59 7.83
N GLU A 95 -2.67 4.57 8.42
CA GLU A 95 -4.10 4.50 8.72
C GLU A 95 -4.97 4.24 7.48
N ILE A 96 -4.65 4.86 6.34
CA ILE A 96 -5.40 4.65 5.09
C ILE A 96 -5.18 3.23 4.58
N ILE A 97 -3.92 2.80 4.48
CA ILE A 97 -3.58 1.46 3.96
C ILE A 97 -4.18 0.38 4.86
N TYR A 98 -4.07 0.53 6.18
CA TYR A 98 -4.68 -0.38 7.15
C TYR A 98 -6.20 -0.52 6.94
N ARG A 99 -6.91 0.60 6.77
CA ARG A 99 -8.37 0.58 6.51
C ARG A 99 -8.73 -0.06 5.19
N LEU A 100 -7.91 0.13 4.16
CA LEU A 100 -8.12 -0.55 2.87
C LEU A 100 -7.90 -2.05 3.02
N PHE A 101 -6.88 -2.46 3.76
CA PHE A 101 -6.65 -3.87 4.07
C PHE A 101 -7.87 -4.46 4.81
N GLU A 102 -8.39 -3.80 5.85
CA GLU A 102 -9.62 -4.25 6.51
C GLU A 102 -10.83 -4.31 5.57
N LYS A 103 -11.01 -3.29 4.71
CA LYS A 103 -12.15 -3.18 3.78
C LYS A 103 -12.23 -4.36 2.83
N TYR A 104 -11.11 -4.74 2.25
CA TYR A 104 -11.07 -5.84 1.28
C TYR A 104 -10.84 -7.21 1.94
N LYS A 105 -10.88 -7.28 3.29
CA LYS A 105 -10.60 -8.48 4.09
C LYS A 105 -9.23 -9.07 3.77
N LEU A 106 -8.27 -8.18 3.63
CA LEU A 106 -6.88 -8.45 3.31
C LEU A 106 -6.11 -8.89 4.53
#